data_AF-A0A9Q6LU70-F1
#
_entry.id   AF-A0A9Q6LU70-F1
#
_cell.length_a   1.000
_cell.length_b   1.000
_cell.length_c   1.000
_cell.angle_alpha   90.00
_cell.angle_beta   90.00
_cell.angle_gamma   90.00
#
_symmetry.space_group_name_H-M   'P 1'
#
loop_
_entity.id
_entity.type
_entity.pdbx_description
1 polymer ?
#
loop_
_entity_poly.entity_id
_entity_poly.type
_entity_poly.pdbx_seq_one_letter_code
_entity_poly.pdbx_strand_id
1 'polypeptide(L)'
;MDKHRDVVVENVIKVLACGTTVMGHSKYCCSSSECSHTKVVPYTCKSRFCSACGKKATEIWIEEQNAVLPQCEYQHITFTIPKEFRIFFLYNRWLLNEFVKKTAETLLKTAKDKGITIGIFAAIHTFGRDLK
;
A
#
# COMPACT_ATOMS: atom_id res chain seq x y z
N MET A 1 -7.10 -18.11 -19.06
CA MET A 1 -7.76 -17.00 -18.34
C MET A 1 -8.22 -17.55 -17.00
N ASP A 2 -8.18 -16.72 -15.94
CA ASP A 2 -8.75 -17.00 -14.60
C ASP A 2 -8.04 -17.93 -13.62
N LYS A 3 -6.75 -17.68 -13.35
CA LYS A 3 -6.22 -17.95 -12.01
C LYS A 3 -5.73 -16.64 -11.38
N HIS A 4 -6.50 -16.12 -10.44
CA HIS A 4 -6.03 -15.03 -9.58
C HIS A 4 -4.79 -15.51 -8.81
N ARG A 5 -3.82 -14.61 -8.62
CA ARG A 5 -2.62 -14.91 -7.84
C ARG A 5 -3.02 -15.27 -6.41
N ASP A 6 -2.32 -16.22 -5.79
CA ASP A 6 -2.65 -16.68 -4.45
C ASP A 6 -2.70 -15.54 -3.42
N VAL A 7 -1.77 -14.57 -3.53
CA VAL A 7 -1.76 -13.37 -2.67
C VAL A 7 -3.04 -12.53 -2.79
N VAL A 8 -3.69 -12.50 -3.96
CA VAL A 8 -4.96 -11.77 -4.15
C VAL A 8 -6.06 -12.50 -3.40
N VAL A 9 -6.15 -13.83 -3.57
CA VAL A 9 -7.14 -14.67 -2.90
C VAL A 9 -6.99 -14.60 -1.38
N GLU A 10 -5.76 -14.72 -0.87
CA GLU A 10 -5.44 -14.60 0.55
C GLU A 10 -5.88 -13.24 1.12
N ASN A 11 -5.60 -12.14 0.41
CA ASN A 11 -6.01 -10.81 0.86
C ASN A 11 -7.53 -10.63 0.84
N VAL A 12 -8.24 -11.18 -0.15
CA VAL A 12 -9.71 -11.14 -0.19
C VAL A 12 -10.29 -11.87 1.02
N ILE A 13 -9.80 -13.08 1.32
CA ILE A 13 -10.26 -13.85 2.49
C ILE A 13 -10.00 -13.09 3.79
N LYS A 14 -8.80 -12.50 3.94
CA LYS A 14 -8.45 -11.66 5.10
C LYS A 14 -9.38 -10.47 5.27
N VAL A 15 -9.75 -9.79 4.17
CA VAL A 15 -10.68 -8.65 4.19
C VAL A 15 -12.07 -9.10 4.64
N LEU A 16 -12.57 -10.23 4.13
CA LEU A 16 -13.88 -10.78 4.51
C LEU A 16 -13.95 -11.16 5.99
N ALA A 17 -12.86 -11.66 6.57
CA ALA A 17 -12.79 -12.00 7.99
C ALA A 17 -12.48 -10.79 8.90
N CYS A 18 -12.14 -9.63 8.34
CA CYS A 18 -11.67 -8.48 9.09
C CYS A 18 -12.71 -7.96 10.09
N GLY A 19 -12.32 -7.80 11.35
CA GLY A 19 -13.22 -7.30 12.39
C GLY A 19 -14.23 -8.34 12.89
N THR A 20 -14.07 -9.60 12.48
CA THR A 20 -14.84 -10.73 13.04
C THR A 20 -13.98 -11.50 14.04
N THR A 21 -14.63 -12.26 14.93
CA THR A 21 -13.95 -13.09 15.93
C THR A 21 -13.16 -14.25 15.32
N VAL A 22 -13.38 -14.58 14.04
CA VAL A 22 -12.63 -15.59 13.28
C VAL A 22 -11.15 -15.24 13.19
N MET A 23 -10.81 -13.95 13.17
CA MET A 23 -9.44 -13.43 13.16
C MET A 23 -8.77 -13.46 14.56
N GLY A 24 -9.48 -13.97 15.57
CA GLY A 24 -9.13 -13.79 16.98
C GLY A 24 -9.73 -12.49 17.55
N HIS A 25 -9.75 -12.40 18.87
CA HIS A 25 -10.28 -11.25 19.59
C HIS A 25 -9.66 -11.12 20.98
N SER A 26 -9.69 -9.91 21.53
CA SER A 26 -9.48 -9.67 22.96
C SER A 26 -10.84 -9.55 23.65
N LYS A 27 -10.98 -10.18 24.83
CA LYS A 27 -12.17 -10.08 25.67
C LYS A 27 -11.80 -9.31 26.93
N TYR A 28 -12.47 -8.19 27.17
CA TYR A 28 -12.29 -7.35 28.35
C TYR A 28 -13.49 -7.54 29.27
N CYS A 29 -13.23 -7.85 30.53
CA CYS A 29 -14.24 -7.97 31.57
C CYS A 29 -14.04 -6.84 32.60
N CYS A 30 -15.12 -6.38 33.21
CA CYS A 30 -15.02 -5.49 34.36
C CYS A 30 -14.33 -6.22 35.53
N SER A 31 -13.52 -5.50 36.30
CA SER A 31 -12.83 -6.06 37.49
C SER A 31 -13.76 -6.25 38.69
N SER A 32 -14.94 -5.61 38.70
CA SER A 32 -15.94 -5.79 39.76
C SER A 32 -16.66 -7.13 39.59
N SER A 33 -16.74 -7.90 40.67
CA SER A 33 -17.42 -9.22 40.71
C SER A 33 -18.93 -9.13 40.50
N GLU A 34 -19.54 -7.95 40.68
CA GLU A 34 -20.97 -7.73 40.46
C GLU A 34 -21.30 -7.28 39.03
N CYS A 35 -20.29 -6.96 38.23
CA CYS A 35 -20.49 -6.47 36.87
C CYS A 35 -20.28 -7.58 35.83
N SER A 36 -21.36 -8.02 35.19
CA SER A 36 -21.32 -9.02 34.11
C SER A 36 -20.94 -8.44 32.73
N HIS A 37 -20.66 -7.13 32.66
CA HIS A 37 -20.36 -6.47 31.39
C HIS A 37 -19.04 -7.00 30.80
N THR A 38 -19.10 -7.38 29.53
CA THR A 38 -17.95 -7.84 28.75
C THR A 38 -17.92 -7.09 27.42
N LYS A 39 -16.73 -6.64 27.02
CA LYS A 39 -16.46 -6.13 25.68
C LYS A 39 -15.56 -7.09 24.91
N VAL A 40 -16.01 -7.52 23.74
CA VAL A 40 -15.19 -8.28 22.79
C VAL A 40 -14.69 -7.34 21.70
N VAL A 41 -13.38 -7.32 21.47
CA VAL A 41 -12.73 -6.51 20.43
C VAL A 41 -12.06 -7.47 19.44
N PRO A 42 -12.66 -7.69 18.26
CA PRO A 42 -12.06 -8.49 17.20
C PRO A 42 -10.79 -7.87 16.63
N TYR A 43 -9.87 -8.73 16.19
CA TYR A 43 -8.66 -8.26 15.51
C TYR A 43 -8.94 -7.87 14.06
N THR A 44 -8.17 -6.90 13.59
CA THR A 44 -8.25 -6.42 12.21
C THR A 44 -7.28 -7.17 11.30
N CYS A 45 -7.58 -7.24 10.01
CA CYS A 45 -6.79 -8.03 9.07
C CYS A 45 -5.43 -7.42 8.70
N LYS A 46 -5.22 -6.12 8.99
CA LYS A 46 -4.02 -5.35 8.63
C LYS A 46 -3.64 -5.41 7.15
N SER A 47 -4.56 -5.84 6.28
CA SER A 47 -4.34 -5.91 4.85
C SER A 47 -4.44 -4.52 4.22
N ARG A 48 -3.55 -4.23 3.27
CA ARG A 48 -3.62 -3.03 2.42
C ARG A 48 -4.83 -3.03 1.49
N PHE A 49 -5.48 -4.19 1.27
CA PHE A 49 -6.71 -4.31 0.48
C PHE A 49 -7.96 -3.90 1.27
N CYS A 50 -7.89 -3.95 2.61
CA CYS A 50 -9.02 -3.58 3.44
C CYS A 50 -9.18 -2.06 3.45
N SER A 51 -10.37 -1.56 3.10
CA SER A 51 -10.67 -0.12 3.11
C SER A 51 -10.48 0.53 4.48
N ALA A 52 -10.72 -0.20 5.57
CA ALA A 52 -10.50 0.30 6.93
C ALA A 52 -9.02 0.19 7.36
N CYS A 53 -8.42 -0.99 7.23
CA CYS A 53 -7.03 -1.21 7.69
C CYS A 53 -6.01 -0.52 6.80
N GLY A 54 -6.17 -0.64 5.49
CA GLY A 54 -5.30 -0.03 4.48
C GLY A 54 -5.33 1.48 4.57
N LYS A 55 -6.52 2.10 4.72
CA LYS A 55 -6.64 3.56 4.90
C LYS A 55 -5.91 4.03 6.15
N LYS A 56 -6.15 3.39 7.31
CA LYS A 56 -5.44 3.75 8.54
C LYS A 56 -3.92 3.62 8.40
N ALA A 57 -3.45 2.54 7.77
CA ALA A 57 -2.02 2.35 7.52
C ALA A 57 -1.45 3.42 6.57
N THR A 58 -2.22 3.83 5.56
CA THR A 58 -1.84 4.94 4.65
C THR A 58 -1.77 6.28 5.39
N GLU A 59 -2.73 6.58 6.27
CA GLU A 59 -2.73 7.82 7.06
C GLU A 59 -1.50 7.90 7.97
N ILE A 60 -1.23 6.83 8.73
CA ILE A 60 -0.02 6.74 9.58
C ILE A 60 1.24 6.95 8.74
N TRP A 61 1.34 6.26 7.60
CA TRP A 61 2.49 6.40 6.73
C TRP A 61 2.66 7.83 6.17
N ILE A 62 1.55 8.52 5.82
CA ILE A 62 1.57 9.92 5.38
C ILE A 62 2.12 10.83 6.49
N GLU A 63 1.65 10.64 7.74
CA GLU A 63 2.14 11.40 8.89
C GLU A 63 3.65 11.22 9.09
N GLU A 64 4.13 9.97 9.02
CA GLU A 64 5.56 9.65 9.10
C GLU A 64 6.37 10.30 7.98
N GLN A 65 5.87 10.28 6.74
CA GLN A 65 6.58 10.92 5.63
C GLN A 65 6.62 12.43 5.78
N ASN A 66 5.49 13.06 6.14
CA ASN A 66 5.43 14.51 6.34
C ASN A 66 6.39 14.99 7.43
N ALA A 67 6.72 14.15 8.42
CA ALA A 67 7.69 14.47 9.46
C ALA A 67 9.16 14.43 8.97
N VAL A 68 9.45 13.73 7.86
CA VAL A 68 10.82 13.51 7.35
C VAL A 68 11.09 14.29 6.05
N LEU A 69 10.03 14.63 5.32
CA LEU A 69 10.13 15.31 4.03
C LEU A 69 10.75 16.72 4.17
N PRO A 70 11.76 17.08 3.35
CA PRO A 70 12.41 18.38 3.43
C PRO A 70 11.46 19.50 2.99
N GLN A 71 11.64 20.69 3.54
CA GLN A 71 10.95 21.90 3.09
C GLN A 71 11.58 22.38 1.77
N CYS A 72 11.06 21.89 0.65
CA CYS A 72 11.51 22.26 -0.70
C CYS A 72 10.34 22.28 -1.69
N GLU A 73 10.60 22.69 -2.93
CA GLU A 73 9.63 22.55 -4.02
C GLU A 73 9.51 21.08 -4.44
N TYR A 74 8.28 20.65 -4.71
CA TYR A 74 7.96 19.28 -5.13
C TYR A 74 7.43 19.28 -6.57
N GLN A 75 7.87 18.29 -7.34
CA GLN A 75 7.32 18.03 -8.67
C GLN A 75 6.80 16.60 -8.76
N HIS A 76 5.56 16.44 -9.22
CA HIS A 76 4.95 15.13 -9.44
C HIS A 76 5.11 14.72 -10.92
N ILE A 77 5.84 13.63 -11.15
CA ILE A 77 6.10 13.09 -12.50
C ILE A 77 5.53 11.69 -12.57
N THR A 78 4.74 11.40 -13.61
CA THR A 78 4.14 10.08 -13.83
C THR A 78 4.74 9.40 -15.04
N PHE A 79 5.35 8.23 -14.83
CA PHE A 79 5.76 7.33 -15.92
C PHE A 79 4.68 6.27 -16.12
N THR A 80 4.15 6.18 -17.34
CA THR A 80 3.09 5.23 -17.68
C THR A 80 3.63 4.15 -18.61
N ILE A 81 3.43 2.89 -18.24
CA ILE A 81 3.75 1.75 -19.11
C ILE A 81 2.67 1.66 -20.22
N PRO A 82 3.07 1.69 -21.51
CA PRO A 82 2.16 1.47 -22.64
C PRO A 82 1.37 0.18 -22.48
N LYS A 83 0.11 0.18 -22.93
CA LYS A 83 -0.85 -0.92 -22.68
C LYS A 83 -0.32 -2.26 -23.17
N GLU A 84 0.34 -2.24 -24.32
CA GLU A 84 0.93 -3.37 -25.03
C GLU A 84 1.99 -4.08 -24.18
N PHE A 85 2.70 -3.33 -23.31
CA PHE A 85 3.75 -3.90 -22.49
C PHE A 85 3.28 -4.37 -21.11
N ARG A 86 2.09 -3.98 -20.65
CA ARG A 86 1.60 -4.30 -19.30
C ARG A 86 1.54 -5.81 -19.03
N ILE A 87 1.31 -6.62 -20.07
CA ILE A 87 1.28 -8.07 -19.95
C ILE A 87 2.62 -8.66 -19.49
N PHE A 88 3.75 -8.09 -19.95
CA PHE A 88 5.07 -8.53 -19.53
C PHE A 88 5.31 -8.24 -18.05
N PHE A 89 4.87 -7.08 -17.57
CA PHE A 89 4.93 -6.71 -16.15
C PHE A 89 3.99 -7.54 -15.28
N LEU A 90 2.85 -7.98 -15.81
CA LEU A 90 1.93 -8.86 -15.09
C LEU A 90 2.58 -10.21 -14.79
N TYR A 91 3.20 -10.83 -15.79
CA TYR A 91 3.87 -12.12 -15.65
C TYR A 91 5.23 -12.01 -14.95
N ASN A 92 5.96 -10.91 -15.16
CA ASN A 92 7.29 -10.69 -14.62
C ASN A 92 7.27 -9.52 -13.63
N ARG A 93 6.69 -9.74 -12.45
CA ARG A 93 6.49 -8.67 -11.44
C ARG A 93 7.78 -7.98 -10.99
N TRP A 94 8.93 -8.66 -11.08
CA TRP A 94 10.24 -8.08 -10.78
C TRP A 94 10.60 -6.90 -11.71
N LEU A 95 10.06 -6.86 -12.93
CA LEU A 95 10.23 -5.75 -13.87
C LEU A 95 9.70 -4.42 -13.31
N LEU A 96 8.73 -4.44 -12.39
CA LEU A 96 8.22 -3.21 -11.77
C LEU A 96 9.31 -2.51 -10.95
N ASN A 97 10.14 -3.28 -10.24
CA ASN A 97 11.25 -2.74 -9.47
C ASN A 97 12.33 -2.17 -10.40
N GLU A 98 12.65 -2.90 -11.46
CA GLU A 98 13.60 -2.43 -12.48
C GLU A 98 13.10 -1.17 -13.20
N PHE A 99 11.80 -1.10 -13.51
CA PHE A 99 11.20 0.08 -14.11
C PHE A 99 11.35 1.31 -13.21
N VAL A 100 11.01 1.21 -11.93
CA VAL A 100 11.23 2.31 -10.98
C VAL A 100 12.68 2.73 -10.93
N LYS A 101 13.60 1.76 -10.83
CA LYS A 101 15.04 2.02 -10.81
C LYS A 101 15.49 2.79 -12.06
N LYS A 102 15.06 2.35 -13.25
CA LYS A 102 15.40 3.01 -14.52
C LYS A 102 14.80 4.40 -14.67
N THR A 103 13.57 4.60 -14.20
CA THR A 103 12.96 5.94 -14.17
C THR A 103 13.73 6.89 -13.25
N ALA A 104 14.13 6.43 -12.06
CA ALA A 104 14.93 7.21 -11.12
C ALA A 104 16.33 7.53 -11.69
N GLU A 105 17.02 6.55 -12.29
CA GLU A 105 18.32 6.75 -12.95
C GLU A 105 18.24 7.83 -14.05
N THR A 106 17.15 7.82 -14.83
CA THR A 106 16.92 8.81 -15.89
C THR A 106 16.73 10.21 -15.31
N LEU A 107 15.89 10.35 -14.28
CA LEU A 107 15.69 11.63 -13.60
C LEU A 107 16.97 12.17 -12.97
N LEU A 108 17.74 11.31 -12.30
CA LEU A 108 19.02 11.69 -11.69
C LEU A 108 20.05 12.14 -12.74
N LYS A 109 20.11 11.45 -13.88
CA LYS A 109 20.98 11.87 -15.00
C LYS A 109 20.57 13.24 -15.53
N THR A 110 19.27 13.44 -15.80
CA THR A 110 18.76 14.73 -16.28
C THR A 110 19.00 15.86 -15.28
N ALA A 111 18.84 15.59 -13.98
CA ALA A 111 19.13 16.56 -12.93
C ALA A 111 20.61 16.95 -12.89
N LYS A 112 21.50 15.97 -13.00
CA LYS A 112 22.95 16.20 -13.09
C LYS A 112 23.32 17.06 -14.30
N ASP A 113 22.78 16.74 -15.48
CA ASP A 113 23.05 17.50 -16.72
C ASP A 113 22.56 18.97 -16.61
N LYS A 114 21.55 19.22 -15.76
CA LYS A 114 21.02 20.55 -15.45
C LYS A 114 21.70 21.23 -14.24
N GLY A 115 22.65 20.58 -13.58
CA GLY A 115 23.31 21.10 -12.39
C GLY A 115 22.41 21.26 -11.17
N ILE A 116 21.32 20.49 -11.08
CA ILE A 116 20.37 20.52 -9.95
C ILE A 116 20.46 19.24 -9.12
N THR A 117 20.28 19.37 -7.81
CA THR A 117 20.17 18.23 -6.88
C THR A 117 18.70 17.92 -6.63
N ILE A 118 18.32 16.65 -6.77
CA ILE A 118 16.94 16.20 -6.55
C ILE A 118 16.89 15.04 -5.55
N GLY A 119 15.81 14.98 -4.79
CA GLY A 119 15.36 13.77 -4.08
C GLY A 119 14.25 13.09 -4.88
N ILE A 120 14.18 11.76 -4.82
CA ILE A 120 13.16 11.00 -5.54
C ILE A 120 12.38 10.14 -4.55
N PHE A 121 11.06 10.37 -4.51
CA PHE A 121 10.08 9.48 -3.91
C PHE A 121 9.32 8.79 -5.05
N ALA A 122 9.29 7.46 -5.05
CA ALA A 122 8.65 6.67 -6.10
C ALA A 122 7.56 5.75 -5.54
N ALA A 123 6.37 5.81 -6.15
CA ALA A 123 5.27 4.90 -5.86
C ALA A 123 4.80 4.21 -7.15
N ILE A 124 4.56 2.90 -7.06
CA ILE A 124 4.08 2.10 -8.19
C ILE A 124 2.58 1.90 -8.07
N HIS A 125 1.84 2.38 -9.07
CA HIS A 125 0.42 2.08 -9.24
C HIS A 125 0.26 0.98 -10.29
N THR A 126 -0.32 -0.16 -9.90
CA THR A 126 -0.57 -1.30 -10.80
C THR A 126 -2.05 -1.49 -11.15
N PHE A 127 -2.90 -0.60 -10.63
CA PHE A 127 -4.33 -0.54 -10.93
C PHE A 127 -4.66 0.83 -11.53
N GLY A 128 -5.57 0.83 -12.50
CA GLY A 128 -6.12 2.05 -13.07
C GLY A 128 -7.09 2.73 -12.12
N ARG A 129 -7.58 3.92 -12.51
CA ARG A 129 -8.67 4.61 -11.81
C ARG A 129 -10.02 3.88 -11.98
N ASP A 130 -10.14 3.10 -13.04
CA ASP A 130 -11.24 2.17 -13.24
C ASP A 130 -11.06 0.96 -12.32
N LEU A 131 -11.94 0.85 -11.32
CA LEU A 131 -12.10 -0.32 -10.44
C LEU A 131 -12.71 -1.51 -11.22
N LYS A 132 -12.21 -1.79 -12.43
CA LYS A 132 -12.60 -2.95 -13.24
C LYS A 132 -11.81 -4.19 -12.84
#